data_AF-A0A1I5IQG9-F1
#
_entry.id   AF-A0A1I5IQG9-F1
#
_cell.length_a   1.000
_cell.length_b   1.000
_cell.length_c   1.000
_cell.angle_alpha   90.00
_cell.angle_beta   90.00
_cell.angle_gamma   90.00
#
_symmetry.space_group_name_H-M   'P 1'
#
loop_
_entity.id
_entity.type
_entity.pdbx_description
1 polymer ?
#
loop_
_entity_poly.entity_id
_entity_poly.type
_entity_poly.pdbx_seq_one_letter_code
_entity_poly.pdbx_strand_id
1 'polypeptide(L)'
;MTSRDDQHDGQAPAHGHSFEGRPLWSARDRDADQLRELLRRRGFVEFTEGSDGFVVEHPDDDGPMLLVHTGQPRAERVAAEQDYARLLEQAGYRFAPNATGDGQGWRVWPQPTAGDSTDARA
;
A
#
# COMPACT_ATOMS: atom_id res chain seq x y z
N MET A 1 -1.26 -31.24 2.07
CA MET A 1 -1.28 -30.31 0.92
C MET A 1 -2.73 -30.10 0.54
N THR A 2 -3.41 -29.14 1.16
CA THR A 2 -4.78 -28.74 0.81
C THR A 2 -4.68 -27.40 0.10
N SER A 3 -4.99 -27.42 -1.19
CA SER A 3 -5.20 -26.26 -2.04
C SER A 3 -6.12 -25.25 -1.35
N ARG A 4 -5.66 -24.00 -1.28
CA ARG A 4 -6.42 -22.86 -0.76
C ARG A 4 -6.96 -22.07 -1.96
N ASP A 5 -7.66 -22.77 -2.82
CA ASP A 5 -8.42 -22.26 -3.95
C ASP A 5 -9.88 -22.65 -3.68
N ASP A 6 -10.82 -21.71 -3.86
CA ASP A 6 -12.27 -21.76 -3.59
C ASP A 6 -12.75 -21.66 -2.14
N GLN A 7 -13.09 -20.45 -1.65
CA GLN A 7 -14.26 -20.22 -0.76
C GLN A 7 -14.77 -18.76 -0.82
N HIS A 8 -15.08 -18.19 -1.99
CA HIS A 8 -15.82 -16.90 -2.07
C HIS A 8 -17.06 -16.99 -2.99
N ASP A 9 -17.64 -18.18 -3.15
CA ASP A 9 -18.80 -18.41 -4.01
C ASP A 9 -20.02 -17.60 -3.57
N GLY A 10 -20.34 -16.54 -4.32
CA GLY A 10 -21.58 -15.76 -4.21
C GLY A 10 -21.56 -14.59 -3.23
N GLN A 11 -20.46 -14.34 -2.52
CA GLN A 11 -20.33 -13.19 -1.62
C GLN A 11 -19.77 -11.97 -2.36
N ALA A 12 -20.32 -10.77 -2.13
CA ALA A 12 -19.71 -9.55 -2.65
C ALA A 12 -18.43 -9.22 -1.84
N PRO A 13 -17.36 -8.71 -2.47
CA PRO A 13 -16.16 -8.30 -1.74
C PRO A 13 -16.48 -7.25 -0.68
N ALA A 14 -15.99 -7.43 0.54
CA ALA A 14 -16.33 -6.58 1.69
C ALA A 14 -15.96 -5.10 1.47
N HIS A 15 -14.93 -4.83 0.66
CA HIS A 15 -14.47 -3.47 0.36
C HIS A 15 -14.64 -3.10 -1.13
N GLY A 16 -15.48 -3.84 -1.85
CA GLY A 16 -15.71 -3.61 -3.28
C GLY A 16 -14.54 -4.06 -4.16
N HIS A 17 -14.25 -3.30 -5.21
CA HIS A 17 -13.23 -3.65 -6.18
C HIS A 17 -12.22 -2.51 -6.31
N SER A 18 -10.97 -2.86 -6.63
CA SER A 18 -9.94 -1.89 -6.99
C SER A 18 -10.31 -1.16 -8.28
N PHE A 19 -9.54 -0.11 -8.59
CA PHE A 19 -9.60 0.54 -9.90
C PHE A 19 -9.43 -0.44 -11.08
N GLU A 20 -8.66 -1.52 -10.88
CA GLU A 20 -8.42 -2.57 -11.89
C GLU A 20 -9.47 -3.69 -11.86
N GLY A 21 -10.52 -3.55 -11.05
CA GLY A 21 -11.58 -4.54 -10.92
C GLY A 21 -11.19 -5.76 -10.06
N ARG A 22 -10.08 -5.72 -9.33
CA ARG A 22 -9.69 -6.80 -8.41
C ARG A 22 -10.57 -6.74 -7.17
N PRO A 23 -11.19 -7.85 -6.73
CA PRO A 23 -12.01 -7.84 -5.53
C PRO A 23 -11.15 -7.56 -4.28
N LEU A 24 -11.64 -6.68 -3.42
CA LEU A 24 -10.99 -6.26 -2.17
C LEU A 24 -11.70 -6.96 -1.01
N TRP A 25 -11.17 -8.11 -0.61
CA TRP A 25 -11.79 -8.97 0.39
C TRP A 25 -11.46 -8.54 1.82
N SER A 26 -10.29 -7.96 2.01
CA SER A 26 -9.78 -7.57 3.33
C SER A 26 -9.51 -6.07 3.42
N ALA A 27 -9.46 -5.55 4.65
CA ALA A 27 -9.04 -4.17 4.91
C ALA A 27 -7.62 -3.93 4.39
N ARG A 28 -6.75 -4.95 4.45
CA ARG A 28 -5.42 -4.99 3.86
C ARG A 28 -5.46 -4.73 2.34
N ASP A 29 -6.31 -5.46 1.61
CA ASP A 29 -6.44 -5.26 0.16
C ASP A 29 -6.89 -3.84 -0.15
N ARG A 30 -7.86 -3.32 0.60
CA ARG A 30 -8.35 -1.94 0.49
C ARG A 30 -7.23 -0.93 0.74
N ASP A 31 -6.49 -1.07 1.83
CA ASP A 31 -5.48 -0.11 2.26
C ASP A 31 -4.32 -0.06 1.27
N ALA A 32 -3.89 -1.22 0.79
CA ALA A 32 -2.89 -1.32 -0.26
C ALA A 32 -3.39 -0.68 -1.55
N ASP A 33 -4.65 -0.92 -1.94
CA ASP A 33 -5.22 -0.31 -3.14
C ASP A 33 -5.34 1.22 -3.03
N GLN A 34 -5.75 1.73 -1.87
CA GLN A 34 -5.79 3.17 -1.59
C GLN A 34 -4.41 3.82 -1.71
N LEU A 35 -3.37 3.17 -1.18
CA LEU A 35 -2.00 3.66 -1.30
C LEU A 35 -1.52 3.64 -2.77
N ARG A 36 -1.79 2.56 -3.51
CA ARG A 36 -1.48 2.47 -4.95
C ARG A 36 -2.20 3.56 -5.73
N GLU A 37 -3.48 3.77 -5.46
CA GLU A 37 -4.29 4.79 -6.13
C GLU A 37 -3.76 6.19 -5.84
N LEU A 38 -3.40 6.50 -4.58
CA LEU A 38 -2.80 7.77 -4.20
C LEU A 38 -1.51 8.04 -4.99
N LEU A 39 -0.63 7.06 -5.09
CA LEU A 39 0.64 7.16 -5.83
C LEU A 39 0.38 7.36 -7.34
N ARG A 40 -0.51 6.56 -7.93
CA ARG A 40 -0.88 6.64 -9.36
C ARG A 40 -1.51 7.99 -9.71
N ARG A 41 -2.41 8.51 -8.88
CA ARG A 41 -3.04 9.84 -9.07
C ARG A 41 -2.01 10.97 -9.09
N ARG A 42 -0.86 10.79 -8.43
CA ARG A 42 0.23 11.78 -8.46
C ARG A 42 1.17 11.65 -9.66
N GLY A 43 0.98 10.59 -10.46
CA GLY A 43 1.76 10.30 -11.67
C GLY A 43 2.86 9.27 -11.46
N PHE A 44 2.93 8.62 -10.30
CA PHE A 44 3.90 7.54 -10.09
C PHE A 44 3.46 6.26 -10.77
N VAL A 45 4.43 5.57 -11.36
CA VAL A 45 4.23 4.30 -12.05
C VAL A 45 4.46 3.15 -11.07
N GLU A 46 3.54 2.18 -11.06
CA GLU A 46 3.75 0.93 -10.34
C GLU A 46 4.74 0.06 -11.11
N PHE A 47 5.62 -0.63 -10.38
CA PHE A 47 6.60 -1.50 -10.99
C PHE A 47 5.94 -2.56 -11.86
N THR A 48 6.50 -2.76 -13.06
CA THR A 48 6.15 -3.85 -13.96
C THR A 48 7.43 -4.48 -14.50
N GLU A 49 7.30 -5.64 -15.15
CA GLU A 49 8.47 -6.32 -15.77
C GLU A 49 9.24 -5.43 -16.77
N GLY A 50 8.58 -4.41 -17.36
CA GLY A 50 9.20 -3.49 -18.32
C GLY A 50 9.53 -2.09 -17.79
N SER A 51 9.22 -1.77 -16.52
CA SER A 51 9.39 -0.41 -16.00
C SER A 51 9.64 -0.37 -14.50
N ASP A 52 10.62 0.43 -14.10
CA ASP A 52 10.81 0.79 -12.70
C ASP A 52 9.61 1.55 -12.13
N GLY A 53 9.38 1.40 -10.84
CA GLY A 53 8.23 2.00 -10.19
C GLY A 53 8.16 1.71 -8.71
N PHE A 54 7.02 2.04 -8.11
CA PHE A 54 6.75 1.65 -6.74
C PHE A 54 6.23 0.22 -6.66
N VAL A 55 6.43 -0.42 -5.51
CA VAL A 55 5.79 -1.68 -5.11
C VAL A 55 5.16 -1.45 -3.75
N VAL A 56 3.92 -1.91 -3.57
CA VAL A 56 3.25 -1.95 -2.26
C VAL A 56 3.01 -3.41 -1.88
N GLU A 57 3.53 -3.82 -0.73
CA GLU A 57 3.35 -5.15 -0.17
C GLU A 57 2.80 -5.07 1.25
N HIS A 58 2.30 -6.19 1.75
CA HIS A 58 1.95 -6.36 3.16
C HIS A 58 2.69 -7.60 3.66
N PRO A 59 3.85 -7.42 4.31
CA PRO A 59 4.64 -8.55 4.80
C PRO A 59 3.94 -9.28 5.95
N ASP A 60 3.15 -8.55 6.74
CA ASP A 60 2.39 -9.07 7.87
C ASP A 60 0.89 -8.75 7.71
N ASP A 61 0.00 -9.63 8.18
CA ASP A 61 -1.45 -9.49 8.01
C ASP A 61 -2.04 -8.29 8.75
N ASP A 62 -1.51 -7.97 9.94
CA ASP A 62 -1.92 -6.83 10.78
C ASP A 62 -0.88 -5.69 10.81
N GLY A 63 0.15 -5.79 9.97
CA GLY A 63 1.29 -4.89 9.98
C GLY A 63 1.19 -3.73 8.98
N PRO A 64 2.14 -2.77 9.03
CA PRO A 64 2.22 -1.71 8.05
C PRO A 64 2.48 -2.28 6.65
N MET A 65 2.00 -1.55 5.64
CA MET A 65 2.40 -1.77 4.26
C MET A 65 3.89 -1.51 4.08
N LEU A 66 4.52 -2.24 3.17
CA LEU A 66 5.85 -1.97 2.68
C LEU A 66 5.75 -1.26 1.33
N LEU A 67 6.24 -0.02 1.26
CA LEU A 67 6.38 0.75 0.02
C LEU A 67 7.85 0.76 -0.40
N VAL A 68 8.16 0.29 -1.60
CA VAL A 68 9.52 0.24 -2.16
C VAL A 68 9.53 0.93 -3.52
N HIS A 69 10.63 1.58 -3.88
CA HIS A 69 10.88 2.02 -5.26
C HIS A 69 11.98 1.15 -5.89
N THR A 70 11.72 0.56 -7.05
CA THR A 70 12.64 -0.39 -7.70
C THR A 70 13.73 0.29 -8.53
N GLY A 71 13.55 1.58 -8.84
CA GLY A 71 14.42 2.34 -9.73
C GLY A 71 15.89 2.36 -9.36
N GLN A 72 16.73 2.33 -10.39
CA GLN A 72 18.18 2.51 -10.30
C GLN A 72 18.61 3.62 -11.28
N PRO A 73 19.63 4.44 -10.94
CA PRO A 73 20.53 4.34 -9.79
C PRO A 73 19.95 4.87 -8.47
N ARG A 74 20.63 4.59 -7.34
CA ARG A 74 20.22 5.01 -5.98
C ARG A 74 19.81 6.49 -5.86
N ALA A 75 20.43 7.40 -6.63
CA ALA A 75 20.09 8.82 -6.59
C ALA A 75 18.66 9.11 -7.06
N GLU A 76 18.21 8.44 -8.13
CA GLU A 76 16.84 8.57 -8.65
C GLU A 76 15.83 7.97 -7.68
N ARG A 77 16.18 6.82 -7.09
CA ARG A 77 15.38 6.20 -6.03
C ARG A 77 15.18 7.13 -4.83
N VAL A 78 16.24 7.76 -4.33
CA VAL A 78 16.15 8.69 -3.19
C VAL A 78 15.27 9.90 -3.54
N ALA A 79 15.34 10.43 -4.76
CA ALA A 79 14.47 11.51 -5.20
C ALA A 79 12.98 11.08 -5.22
N ALA A 80 12.68 9.92 -5.79
CA ALA A 80 11.33 9.35 -5.79
C ALA A 80 10.80 9.12 -4.36
N GLU A 81 11.63 8.57 -3.47
CA GLU A 81 11.28 8.36 -2.06
C GLU A 81 10.99 9.68 -1.32
N GLN A 82 11.70 10.77 -1.64
CA GLN A 82 11.39 12.10 -1.09
C GLN A 82 10.04 12.65 -1.60
N ASP A 83 9.67 12.34 -2.83
CA ASP A 83 8.34 12.70 -3.34
C ASP A 83 7.24 11.85 -2.69
N TYR A 84 7.50 10.56 -2.43
CA TYR A 84 6.58 9.70 -1.68
C TYR A 84 6.35 10.21 -0.27
N ALA A 85 7.43 10.58 0.44
CA ALA A 85 7.33 11.14 1.79
C ALA A 85 6.40 12.34 1.84
N ARG A 86 6.59 13.29 0.91
CA ARG A 86 5.76 14.49 0.81
C ARG A 86 4.30 14.17 0.49
N LEU A 87 4.04 13.23 -0.42
CA LEU A 87 2.69 12.82 -0.76
C LEU A 87 1.99 12.13 0.43
N LEU A 88 2.69 11.21 1.10
CA LEU A 88 2.16 10.50 2.25
C LEU A 88 1.86 11.45 3.41
N GLU A 89 2.76 12.40 3.68
CA GLU A 89 2.54 13.44 4.70
C GLU A 89 1.32 14.32 4.36
N GLN A 90 1.21 14.79 3.12
CA GLN A 90 0.05 15.57 2.66
C GLN A 90 -1.26 14.80 2.74
N ALA A 91 -1.22 13.50 2.46
CA ALA A 91 -2.35 12.62 2.58
C ALA A 91 -2.63 12.23 4.03
N GLY A 92 -1.73 12.50 4.98
CA GLY A 92 -1.88 12.20 6.41
C GLY A 92 -1.54 10.75 6.78
N TYR A 93 -0.78 10.04 5.96
CA TYR A 93 -0.28 8.71 6.28
C TYR A 93 0.86 8.80 7.29
N ARG A 94 0.88 7.87 8.25
CA ARG A 94 2.06 7.64 9.07
C ARG A 94 3.01 6.73 8.29
N PHE A 95 4.30 7.07 8.28
CA PHE A 95 5.31 6.24 7.65
C PHE A 95 6.64 6.26 8.41
N ALA A 96 7.47 5.24 8.16
CA ALA A 96 8.83 5.12 8.68
C ALA A 96 9.75 4.56 7.59
N PRO A 97 10.86 5.24 7.27
CA PRO A 97 11.83 4.74 6.29
C PRO A 97 12.64 3.56 6.84
N ASN A 98 13.42 2.93 5.98
CA ASN A 98 14.32 1.81 6.33
C ASN A 98 13.56 0.59 6.88
N ALA A 99 12.52 0.18 6.17
CA ALA A 99 11.67 -0.94 6.58
C ALA A 99 12.40 -2.29 6.62
N THR A 100 13.37 -2.48 5.71
CA THR A 100 14.13 -3.73 5.50
C THR A 100 15.48 -3.75 6.23
N GLY A 101 15.88 -2.65 6.89
CA GLY A 101 17.14 -2.56 7.65
C GLY A 101 18.38 -2.25 6.82
N ASP A 102 18.30 -2.26 5.49
CA ASP A 102 19.37 -1.94 4.54
C ASP A 102 19.21 -0.56 3.87
N GLY A 103 18.32 0.27 4.41
CA GLY A 103 17.98 1.58 3.88
C GLY A 103 17.02 1.53 2.69
N GLN A 104 16.39 0.39 2.43
CA GLN A 104 15.37 0.24 1.40
C GLN A 104 13.97 0.15 2.05
N GLY A 105 12.97 0.59 1.29
CA GLY A 105 11.58 0.42 1.68
C GLY A 105 11.11 1.26 2.86
N TRP A 106 9.80 1.48 2.89
CA TRP A 106 9.12 2.35 3.84
C TRP A 106 7.96 1.58 4.45
N ARG A 107 7.84 1.59 5.77
CA ARG A 107 6.63 1.13 6.45
C ARG A 107 5.61 2.24 6.36
N VAL A 108 4.43 1.93 5.85
CA VAL A 108 3.33 2.87 5.70
C VAL A 108 2.12 2.30 6.43
N TRP A 109 1.62 3.02 7.43
CA TRP A 109 0.42 2.61 8.15
C TRP A 109 -0.80 3.16 7.43
N PRO A 110 -1.88 2.37 7.31
CA PRO A 110 -3.11 2.85 6.72
C PRO A 110 -3.62 4.06 7.48
N GLN A 111 -4.30 4.95 6.77
CA GLN A 111 -5.01 6.02 7.46
C GLN A 111 -6.08 5.42 8.36
N PRO A 112 -6.32 6.00 9.55
CA PRO A 112 -7.57 5.75 10.23
C PRO A 112 -8.68 6.20 9.27
N THR A 113 -9.40 5.24 8.68
CA THR A 113 -10.61 5.62 7.93
C THR A 113 -11.51 6.39 8.89
N ALA A 114 -12.11 7.48 8.44
CA ALA A 114 -12.98 8.35 9.26
C ALA A 114 -14.19 7.64 9.91
N GLY A 115 -14.33 6.31 9.76
CA GLY A 115 -15.27 5.44 10.47
C GLY A 115 -14.69 4.71 11.69
N ASP A 116 -13.39 4.86 12.01
CA ASP A 116 -12.76 4.19 13.17
C ASP A 116 -12.62 5.10 14.40
N SER A 117 -13.30 6.24 14.40
CA SER A 117 -13.59 7.01 15.62
C SER A 117 -14.82 6.42 16.32
N THR A 118 -14.81 5.12 16.61
CA THR A 118 -15.79 4.54 17.52
C THR A 118 -15.27 4.70 18.94
N ASP A 119 -15.78 5.75 19.59
CA ASP A 119 -16.16 5.77 21.01
C ASP A 119 -15.22 5.04 21.99
N ALA A 120 -14.24 5.78 22.49
CA ALA A 120 -13.61 5.50 23.77
C ALA A 120 -13.85 6.69 24.71
N ARG A 121 -15.12 6.88 25.11
CA ARG A 121 -15.45 7.58 26.36
C ARG A 121 -16.22 6.63 27.26
N ALA A 122 -15.49 6.03 28.21
CA ALA A 122 -16.04 5.57 29.48
C ALA A 122 -15.31 6.31 30.59
#